data_AF-A0A1S2LNR4-F1
#
_entry.id   AF-A0A1S2LNR4-F1
#
_cell.length_a   1.000
_cell.length_b   1.000
_cell.length_c   1.000
_cell.angle_alpha   90.00
_cell.angle_beta   90.00
_cell.angle_gamma   90.00
#
_symmetry.space_group_name_H-M   'P 1'
#
loop_
_entity.id
_entity.type
_entity.pdbx_description
1 polymer ?
#
loop_
_entity_poly.entity_id
_entity_poly.type
_entity_poly.pdbx_seq_one_letter_code
_entity_poly.pdbx_strand_id
1 'polypeptide(L)'
;MFALVSSLLFPGLGHLYIHRIIEGFIFLSGTILIIYMSNFLVALQYTLLGSFTMGISVLDPQWALFLPSIYCFAAYEAYVLCVECNKAFKKEQKQFLQKSFQFPNYQLLESKEK
;
A
#
# COMPACT_ATOMS: atom_id res chain seq x y z
N MET A 1 12.85 -6.30 1.95
CA MET A 1 12.90 -5.13 2.86
C MET A 1 12.64 -3.81 2.13
N PHE A 2 13.37 -3.51 1.04
CA PHE A 2 13.15 -2.29 0.24
C PHE A 2 11.71 -2.12 -0.27
N ALA A 3 11.05 -3.20 -0.74
CA ALA A 3 9.66 -3.11 -1.20
C ALA A 3 8.68 -2.67 -0.10
N LEU A 4 8.82 -3.18 1.13
CA LEU A 4 7.98 -2.77 2.28
C LEU A 4 8.20 -1.30 2.62
N VAL A 5 9.46 -0.85 2.59
CA VAL A 5 9.85 0.54 2.88
C VAL A 5 9.32 1.48 1.79
N SER A 6 9.41 1.09 0.51
CA SER A 6 8.84 1.85 -0.62
C SER A 6 7.31 1.90 -0.61
N SER A 7 6.63 0.84 -0.16
CA SER A 7 5.17 0.84 0.01
C SER A 7 4.70 1.69 1.21
N LEU A 8 5.52 1.83 2.26
CA LEU A 8 5.25 2.69 3.42
C LEU A 8 5.53 4.16 3.14
N LEU A 9 6.61 4.47 2.43
CA LEU A 9 7.02 5.85 2.12
C LEU A 9 6.22 6.50 0.99
N PHE A 10 5.71 5.70 0.06
CA PHE A 10 4.96 6.19 -1.10
C PHE A 10 3.65 5.38 -1.25
N PRO A 11 2.59 5.77 -0.51
CA PRO A 11 1.27 5.20 -0.74
C PRO A 11 0.89 5.41 -2.21
N GLY A 12 0.55 4.32 -2.91
CA GLY A 12 0.24 4.32 -4.35
C GLY A 12 1.24 3.55 -5.24
N LEU A 13 2.51 3.35 -4.82
CA LEU A 13 3.46 2.55 -5.61
C LEU A 13 3.09 1.06 -5.70
N GLY A 14 2.41 0.52 -4.69
CA GLY A 14 1.92 -0.86 -4.68
C GLY A 14 0.86 -1.14 -5.77
N HIS A 15 0.04 -0.14 -6.10
CA HIS A 15 -0.99 -0.26 -7.13
C HIS A 15 -0.42 -0.28 -8.55
N LEU A 16 0.66 0.49 -8.77
CA LEU A 16 1.41 0.42 -10.03
C LEU A 16 2.00 -0.98 -10.25
N TYR A 17 2.44 -1.65 -9.18
CA TYR A 17 3.04 -2.97 -9.27
C TYR A 17 2.04 -4.08 -9.64
N ILE A 18 0.77 -3.93 -9.25
CA ILE A 18 -0.31 -4.91 -9.54
C ILE A 18 -1.10 -4.53 -10.81
N HIS A 19 -0.50 -3.71 -11.68
CA HIS A 19 -1.08 -3.28 -12.95
C HIS A 19 -2.40 -2.47 -12.82
N ARG A 20 -2.81 -2.06 -11.61
CA ARG A 20 -3.93 -1.15 -11.33
C ARG A 20 -3.46 0.31 -11.48
N ILE A 21 -3.02 0.65 -12.68
CA ILE A 21 -2.33 1.92 -13.00
C ILE A 21 -3.20 3.14 -12.65
N ILE A 22 -4.50 3.10 -12.94
CA ILE A 22 -5.41 4.24 -12.76
C ILE A 22 -5.55 4.58 -11.27
N GLU A 23 -5.80 3.58 -10.43
CA GLU A 23 -5.98 3.78 -8.99
C GLU A 23 -4.68 4.23 -8.33
N GLY A 24 -3.55 3.61 -8.71
CA GLY A 24 -2.23 4.02 -8.21
C GLY A 24 -1.88 5.46 -8.60
N PHE A 25 -2.23 5.90 -9.80
CA PHE A 25 -1.99 7.27 -10.25
C PHE A 25 -2.81 8.30 -9.47
N ILE A 26 -4.08 8.04 -9.20
CA ILE A 26 -4.94 8.92 -8.40
C ILE A 26 -4.41 9.02 -6.96
N PHE A 27 -4.04 7.88 -6.36
CA PHE A 27 -3.52 7.87 -4.99
C PHE A 27 -2.16 8.57 -4.86
N LEU A 28 -1.27 8.32 -5.82
CA LEU A 28 0.06 8.92 -5.84
C LEU A 28 -0.03 10.44 -6.05
N SER A 29 -0.81 10.89 -7.04
CA SER A 29 -1.00 12.31 -7.32
C SER A 29 -1.69 13.03 -6.16
N GLY A 30 -2.72 12.44 -5.57
CA GLY A 30 -3.39 12.97 -4.38
C GLY A 30 -2.45 13.11 -3.18
N THR A 31 -1.60 12.11 -2.95
CA THR A 31 -0.62 12.17 -1.85
C THR A 31 0.44 13.25 -2.09
N ILE A 32 0.97 13.36 -3.32
CA ILE A 32 1.93 14.41 -3.68
C ILE A 32 1.31 15.80 -3.49
N LEU A 33 0.08 16.01 -3.96
CA LEU A 33 -0.63 17.29 -3.84
C LEU A 33 -0.80 17.68 -2.37
N ILE A 34 -1.22 16.74 -1.52
CA ILE A 34 -1.47 17.00 -0.10
C ILE A 34 -0.18 17.27 0.67
N ILE A 35 0.90 16.54 0.38
CA ILE A 35 2.22 16.80 0.98
C ILE A 35 2.75 18.17 0.56
N TYR A 36 2.55 18.55 -0.70
CA TYR A 36 3.00 19.84 -1.22
C TYR A 36 2.18 21.00 -0.61
N MET A 37 0.86 20.90 -0.59
CA MET A 37 -0.03 21.94 -0.03
C MET A 37 0.12 22.08 1.49
N SER A 38 0.41 20.99 2.21
CA SER A 38 0.61 21.05 3.67
C SER A 38 1.95 21.66 4.10
N ASN A 39 2.88 21.92 3.18
CA ASN A 39 4.27 22.26 3.48
C ASN A 39 4.94 21.27 4.45
N PHE A 40 4.47 20.01 4.45
CA PHE A 40 4.85 19.02 5.44
C PHE A 40 6.36 18.72 5.44
N LEU A 41 6.99 18.69 4.26
CA LEU A 41 8.44 18.45 4.15
C LEU A 41 9.28 19.56 4.78
N VAL A 42 8.84 20.82 4.66
CA VAL A 42 9.52 21.97 5.25
C VAL A 42 9.33 21.95 6.77
N ALA A 43 8.11 21.66 7.23
CA ALA A 43 7.84 21.47 8.66
C ALA A 43 8.67 20.33 9.26
N LEU A 44 8.82 19.21 8.53
CA LEU A 44 9.65 18.08 8.91
C LEU A 44 11.13 18.48 9.03
N GLN A 45 11.66 19.25 8.07
CA GLN A 45 13.04 19.74 8.10
C GLN A 45 13.29 20.60 9.36
N TYR A 46 12.40 21.53 9.68
CA TYR A 46 12.52 22.33 10.91
C TYR A 46 12.41 21.49 12.19
N THR A 47 11.55 20.47 12.16
CA THR A 47 11.39 19.51 13.26
C THR A 47 12.68 18.71 13.49
N LEU A 48 13.33 18.24 12.42
CA LEU A 48 14.61 17.52 12.48
C LEU A 48 15.76 18.40 13.00
N LEU A 49 15.72 19.71 12.71
CA LEU A 49 16.67 20.69 13.25
C LEU A 49 16.36 21.09 14.71
N GLY A 50 15.34 20.49 15.34
CA GLY A 50 14.93 20.76 16.73
C GLY A 50 14.09 22.04 16.90
N SER A 51 13.71 22.70 15.81
CA SER A 51 12.93 23.95 15.80
C SER A 51 11.45 23.68 15.57
N PHE A 52 10.79 23.05 16.54
CA PHE A 52 9.37 22.66 16.45
C PHE A 52 8.42 23.84 16.25
N THR A 53 8.69 24.98 16.89
CA THR A 53 7.83 26.18 16.80
C THR A 53 7.77 26.72 15.38
N MET A 54 8.92 26.77 14.69
CA MET A 54 8.97 27.16 13.27
C MET A 54 8.31 26.10 12.39
N GLY A 55 8.53 24.81 12.66
CA GLY A 55 7.90 23.73 11.92
C GLY A 55 6.36 23.80 11.93
N ILE A 56 5.77 24.05 13.11
CA ILE A 56 4.31 24.19 13.25
C ILE A 56 3.80 25.45 12.56
N SER A 57 4.54 26.57 12.58
CA SER A 57 4.09 27.82 11.94
C SER A 57 4.05 27.77 10.42
N VAL A 58 4.87 26.91 9.80
CA VAL A 58 4.97 26.76 8.34
C VAL A 58 4.01 25.68 7.83
N LEU A 59 3.58 24.76 8.71
CA LEU A 59 2.66 23.69 8.37
C LEU A 59 1.25 24.25 8.15
N ASP A 60 0.60 23.89 7.03
CA ASP A 60 -0.82 24.17 6.83
C ASP A 60 -1.66 23.07 7.51
N PRO A 61 -2.38 23.39 8.60
CA PRO A 61 -3.13 22.39 9.36
C PRO A 61 -4.31 21.80 8.58
N GLN A 62 -4.91 22.55 7.65
CA GLN A 62 -6.05 22.07 6.87
C GLN A 62 -5.63 20.90 5.99
N TRP A 63 -4.47 21.01 5.34
CA TRP A 63 -3.92 19.94 4.50
C TRP A 63 -3.25 18.85 5.33
N ALA A 64 -2.58 19.19 6.43
CA ALA A 64 -1.90 18.23 7.29
C ALA A 64 -2.86 17.24 7.97
N LEU A 65 -4.10 17.66 8.28
CA LEU A 65 -5.11 16.78 8.87
C LEU A 65 -5.53 15.63 7.93
N PHE A 66 -5.34 15.75 6.61
CA PHE A 66 -5.62 14.65 5.67
C PHE A 66 -4.54 13.57 5.65
N LEU A 67 -3.31 13.86 6.10
CA LEU A 67 -2.20 12.91 6.10
C LEU A 67 -2.50 11.60 6.85
N PRO A 68 -2.93 11.61 8.13
CA PRO A 68 -3.20 10.36 8.85
C PRO A 68 -4.30 9.52 8.17
N SER A 69 -5.32 10.16 7.60
CA SER A 69 -6.38 9.45 6.88
C SER A 69 -5.85 8.72 5.64
N ILE A 70 -4.99 9.39 4.86
CA ILE A 70 -4.41 8.82 3.64
C ILE A 70 -3.46 7.68 3.96
N TYR A 71 -2.65 7.84 5.00
CA TYR A 71 -1.75 6.77 5.46
C TYR A 71 -2.52 5.56 5.98
N CYS A 72 -3.57 5.75 6.78
CA CYS A 72 -4.42 4.66 7.26
C CYS A 72 -5.11 3.93 6.10
N PHE A 73 -5.65 4.68 5.13
CA PHE A 73 -6.28 4.10 3.96
C PHE A 73 -5.28 3.27 3.15
N ALA A 74 -4.11 3.82 2.84
CA ALA A 74 -3.08 3.13 2.08
C ALA A 74 -2.57 1.86 2.79
N ALA A 75 -2.46 1.89 4.12
CA ALA A 75 -2.09 0.71 4.92
C ALA A 75 -3.17 -0.38 4.86
N TYR A 76 -4.44 0.00 4.99
CA TYR A 76 -5.57 -0.93 4.88
C TYR A 76 -5.65 -1.55 3.49
N GLU A 77 -5.53 -0.73 2.45
CA GLU A 77 -5.54 -1.16 1.06
C GLU A 77 -4.41 -2.15 0.77
N ALA A 78 -3.18 -1.87 1.24
CA ALA A 78 -2.05 -2.78 1.11
C ALA A 78 -2.30 -4.13 1.81
N TYR A 79 -2.94 -4.12 2.98
CA TYR A 79 -3.31 -5.35 3.68
C TYR A 79 -4.30 -6.19 2.88
N VAL A 80 -5.39 -5.59 2.40
CA VAL A 80 -6.40 -6.29 1.60
C VAL A 80 -5.77 -6.86 0.33
N LEU A 81 -4.94 -6.09 -0.34
CA LEU A 81 -4.26 -6.51 -1.57
C LEU A 81 -3.33 -7.70 -1.33
N CYS A 82 -2.59 -7.70 -0.21
CA CYS A 82 -1.75 -8.84 0.18
C CYS A 82 -2.57 -10.11 0.41
N VAL A 83 -3.71 -9.99 1.11
CA VAL A 83 -4.62 -11.13 1.35
C VAL A 83 -5.17 -11.69 0.04
N GLU A 84 -5.60 -10.82 -0.88
CA GLU A 84 -6.13 -11.24 -2.18
C GLU A 84 -5.04 -11.89 -3.07
N CYS A 85 -3.83 -11.32 -3.10
CA CYS A 85 -2.68 -11.93 -3.78
C CYS A 85 -2.37 -13.33 -3.24
N ASN A 86 -2.41 -13.52 -1.92
CA ASN A 86 -2.17 -14.83 -1.31
C ASN A 86 -3.25 -15.86 -1.69
N LYS A 87 -4.52 -15.45 -1.76
CA LYS A 87 -5.61 -16.32 -2.22
C LYS A 87 -5.43 -16.72 -3.69
N ALA A 88 -5.12 -15.75 -4.55
CA ALA A 88 -4.86 -15.99 -5.97
C ALA A 88 -3.67 -16.96 -6.16
N PHE A 89 -2.59 -16.75 -5.42
CA PHE A 89 -1.41 -17.63 -5.48
C PHE A 89 -1.74 -19.07 -5.07
N LYS A 90 -2.50 -19.27 -3.99
CA LYS A 90 -2.95 -20.62 -3.58
C LYS A 90 -3.79 -21.30 -4.67
N LYS A 91 -4.66 -20.55 -5.33
CA LYS A 91 -5.50 -21.06 -6.43
C LYS A 91 -4.65 -21.51 -7.62
N GLU A 92 -3.70 -20.67 -8.05
CA GLU A 92 -2.76 -21.01 -9.13
C GLU A 92 -1.88 -22.21 -8.76
N GLN A 93 -1.37 -22.26 -7.53
CA GLN A 93 -0.58 -23.39 -7.04
C GLN A 93 -1.39 -24.69 -7.04
N LYS A 94 -2.66 -24.67 -6.61
CA LYS A 94 -3.56 -25.83 -6.68
C LYS A 94 -3.73 -26.30 -8.13
N GLN A 95 -3.97 -25.39 -9.07
CA GLN A 95 -4.12 -25.73 -10.48
C GLN A 95 -2.83 -26.28 -11.10
N PHE A 96 -1.68 -25.70 -10.77
CA PHE A 96 -0.37 -26.18 -11.22
C PHE A 96 -0.11 -27.60 -10.73
N LEU A 97 -0.32 -27.86 -9.44
CA LEU A 97 -0.13 -29.20 -8.86
C LEU A 97 -1.09 -30.23 -9.47
N GLN A 98 -2.35 -29.85 -9.73
CA GLN A 98 -3.31 -30.71 -10.42
C GLN A 98 -2.84 -31.08 -11.83
N LYS A 99 -2.39 -30.10 -12.62
CA LYS A 99 -1.92 -30.33 -13.99
C LYS A 99 -0.64 -31.16 -14.05
N SER A 100 0.30 -30.93 -13.13
CA SER A 100 1.64 -31.54 -13.20
C SER A 100 1.77 -32.89 -12.48
N PHE A 101 0.93 -33.18 -11.48
CA PHE A 101 1.16 -34.32 -10.57
C PHE A 101 -0.07 -35.18 -10.25
N GLN A 102 -1.27 -34.94 -10.83
CA GLN A 102 -2.41 -35.84 -10.58
C GLN A 102 -2.26 -37.19 -11.28
N PHE A 103 -2.29 -38.26 -10.49
CA PHE A 103 -2.48 -39.64 -10.98
C PHE A 103 -3.95 -39.88 -11.38
N PRO A 104 -4.22 -40.74 -12.38
CA PRO A 104 -5.56 -40.94 -12.94
C PRO A 104 -6.66 -41.31 -11.91
N ASN A 105 -6.29 -41.88 -10.75
CA ASN A 105 -7.21 -42.41 -9.76
C ASN A 105 -7.25 -41.63 -8.43
N TYR A 106 -6.66 -40.43 -8.35
CA TYR A 106 -6.63 -39.64 -7.11
C TYR A 106 -7.41 -38.32 -7.23
N GLN A 107 -8.50 -38.21 -6.47
CA GLN A 107 -9.34 -37.03 -6.39
C GLN A 107 -8.91 -36.17 -5.19
N LEU A 108 -8.50 -34.92 -5.44
CA LEU A 108 -8.13 -33.99 -4.36
C LEU A 108 -9.37 -33.67 -3.52
N LEU A 109 -9.32 -34.01 -2.23
CA LEU A 109 -10.32 -33.58 -1.26
C LEU A 109 -10.29 -32.05 -1.15
N GLU A 110 -11.38 -31.40 -1.52
CA GLU A 110 -11.51 -29.97 -1.29
C GLU A 110 -11.67 -29.72 0.20
N SER A 111 -10.65 -29.11 0.81
CA SER A 111 -10.79 -28.46 2.11
C SER A 111 -11.89 -27.40 1.98
N LYS A 112 -13.02 -27.60 2.66
CA LYS A 112 -14.04 -26.56 2.83
C LYS A 112 -13.39 -25.39 3.59
N GLU A 113 -12.89 -24.39 2.87
CA GLU A 113 -12.53 -23.11 3.46
C GLU A 113 -13.81 -22.50 4.07
N LYS A 114 -13.76 -22.25 5.39
CA LYS A 114 -14.78 -21.48 6.13
C LYS A 114 -14.46 -20.00 6.04
#